data_AF-A0A7J4HTX2-F1
#
_entry.id   AF-A0A7J4HTX2-F1
#
_cell.length_a   1.000
_cell.length_b   1.000
_cell.length_c   1.000
_cell.angle_alpha   90.00
_cell.angle_beta   90.00
_cell.angle_gamma   90.00
#
_symmetry.space_group_name_H-M   'P 1'
#
loop_
_entity.id
_entity.type
_entity.pdbx_description
1 polymer ?
#
loop_
_entity_poly.entity_id
_entity_poly.type
_entity_poly.pdbx_seq_one_letter_code
_entity_poly.pdbx_strand_id
1 'polypeptide(L)'
;MKCLEKLDRTTVEITFDPHVFTRQLERNFDLDFVEETVRTGMVVNDKCAEPNKVCFQKYHGKKKNTYFVVALFYENFIEVKTTWLTKGK
;
A
#
# COMPACT_ATOMS: atom_id res chain seq x y z
N MET A 1 -15.21 7.23 -2.33
CA MET A 1 -14.61 6.43 -1.23
C MET A 1 -14.46 7.34 -0.03
N LYS A 2 -15.34 7.24 0.97
CA LYS A 2 -15.39 8.19 2.09
C LYS A 2 -14.10 8.26 2.94
N CYS A 3 -13.24 7.24 2.89
CA CYS A 3 -11.98 7.20 3.67
C CYS A 3 -10.82 7.97 3.04
N LEU A 4 -10.76 8.09 1.70
CA LEU A 4 -9.70 8.84 1.02
C LEU A 4 -9.93 10.35 1.04
N GLU A 5 -11.17 10.78 1.27
CA GLU A 5 -11.54 12.20 1.35
C GLU A 5 -11.13 12.85 2.67
N LYS A 6 -10.84 12.05 3.70
CA LYS A 6 -10.56 12.53 5.07
C LYS A 6 -9.07 12.61 5.41
N LEU A 7 -8.21 11.98 4.62
CA LEU A 7 -6.81 11.75 4.98
C LEU A 7 -5.89 12.10 3.80
N ASP A 8 -5.00 13.07 4.01
CA ASP A 8 -3.99 13.41 3.02
C ASP A 8 -2.87 12.35 3.02
N ARG A 9 -2.92 11.45 2.04
CA ARG A 9 -1.93 10.36 1.87
C ARG A 9 -0.50 10.86 1.70
N THR A 10 -0.29 12.11 1.29
CA THR A 10 1.06 12.63 1.04
C THR A 10 1.81 12.97 2.31
N THR A 11 1.08 13.27 3.39
CA THR A 11 1.65 13.77 4.66
C THR A 11 1.34 12.86 5.84
N VAL A 12 0.30 12.04 5.76
CA VAL A 12 -0.11 11.18 6.88
C VAL A 12 0.93 10.12 7.24
N GLU A 13 0.93 9.74 8.52
CA GLU A 13 1.73 8.65 9.04
C GLU A 13 1.32 7.31 8.40
N ILE A 14 2.33 6.55 7.97
CA ILE A 14 2.16 5.20 7.43
C ILE A 14 2.85 4.24 8.38
N THR A 15 2.08 3.31 8.93
CA THR A 15 2.56 2.25 9.81
C THR A 15 2.49 0.91 9.08
N PHE A 16 3.21 -0.08 9.59
CA PHE A 16 3.26 -1.41 9.01
C PHE A 16 2.84 -2.42 10.06
N ASP A 17 1.88 -3.28 9.71
CA ASP A 17 1.56 -4.44 10.55
C ASP A 17 2.82 -5.32 10.70
N PRO A 18 3.11 -5.87 11.89
CA PRO A 18 4.26 -6.74 12.11
C PRO A 18 4.47 -7.83 11.06
N HIS A 19 3.39 -8.41 10.52
CA HIS A 19 3.51 -9.47 9.51
C HIS A 19 4.05 -8.98 8.15
N VAL A 20 4.05 -7.67 7.89
CA VAL A 20 4.66 -7.10 6.68
C VAL A 20 6.17 -7.32 6.69
N PHE A 21 6.83 -7.15 7.83
CA PHE A 21 8.29 -7.33 7.95
C PHE A 21 8.70 -8.78 7.73
N THR A 22 7.93 -9.74 8.24
CA THR A 22 8.17 -11.17 7.94
C THR A 22 8.06 -11.43 6.43
N ARG A 23 7.00 -10.93 5.79
CA ARG A 23 6.81 -11.09 4.34
C ARG A 23 7.83 -10.34 3.50
N GLN A 24 8.39 -9.25 4.02
CA GLN A 24 9.45 -8.51 3.35
C GLN A 24 10.66 -9.41 3.12
N LEU A 25 11.07 -10.16 4.14
CA LEU A 25 12.19 -11.11 4.05
C LEU A 25 11.88 -12.25 3.07
N GLU A 26 10.68 -12.81 3.14
CA GLU A 26 10.27 -13.93 2.28
C GLU A 26 10.12 -13.54 0.80
N ARG A 27 9.57 -12.35 0.53
CA ARG A 27 9.18 -11.90 -0.81
C ARG A 27 10.14 -10.89 -1.41
N ASN A 28 11.16 -10.48 -0.65
CA ASN A 28 12.22 -9.56 -1.05
C ASN A 28 11.68 -8.26 -1.69
N PHE A 29 10.76 -7.59 -1.00
CA PHE A 29 10.27 -6.27 -1.40
C PHE A 29 10.89 -5.15 -0.56
N ASP A 30 10.83 -3.95 -1.11
CA ASP A 30 11.38 -2.73 -0.53
C ASP A 30 10.28 -1.94 0.18
N LEU A 31 10.45 -1.62 1.46
CA LEU A 31 9.46 -0.88 2.25
C LEU A 31 9.28 0.55 1.73
N ASP A 32 10.33 1.17 1.20
CA ASP A 32 10.26 2.52 0.65
C ASP A 32 9.30 2.55 -0.55
N PHE A 33 9.35 1.51 -1.40
CA PHE A 33 8.41 1.36 -2.51
C PHE A 33 7.00 0.99 -2.07
N VAL A 34 6.84 0.31 -0.93
CA VAL A 34 5.51 0.08 -0.34
C VAL A 34 4.90 1.41 0.09
N GLU A 35 5.65 2.22 0.85
CA GLU A 35 5.21 3.54 1.29
C GLU A 35 4.88 4.44 0.10
N GLU A 36 5.79 4.54 -0.87
CA GLU A 36 5.59 5.32 -2.09
C GLU A 36 4.32 4.88 -2.86
N THR A 37 4.03 3.59 -2.87
CA THR A 37 2.82 3.03 -3.50
C THR A 37 1.55 3.46 -2.76
N VAL A 38 1.56 3.51 -1.42
CA VAL A 38 0.42 4.03 -0.64
C VAL A 38 0.20 5.52 -0.92
N ARG A 39 1.29 6.30 -0.92
CA ARG A 39 1.23 7.77 -1.09
C ARG A 39 0.77 8.17 -2.49
N THR A 40 1.33 7.55 -3.52
CA THR A 40 1.22 8.02 -4.91
C THR A 40 0.60 7.01 -5.88
N GLY A 41 0.40 5.76 -5.44
CA GLY A 41 -0.18 4.71 -6.26
C GLY A 41 -1.64 4.95 -6.59
N MET A 42 -2.08 4.29 -7.66
CA MET A 42 -3.47 4.26 -8.10
C MET A 42 -4.28 3.38 -7.16
N VAL A 43 -5.53 3.77 -6.89
CA VAL A 43 -6.45 2.97 -6.10
C VAL A 43 -7.11 1.90 -6.96
N VAL A 44 -7.07 0.65 -6.50
CA VAL A 44 -7.71 -0.50 -7.14
C VAL A 44 -9.06 -0.74 -6.47
N ASN A 45 -10.11 -0.17 -7.07
CA ASN A 45 -11.47 -0.17 -6.50
C ASN A 45 -12.05 -1.58 -6.30
N ASP A 46 -11.71 -2.53 -7.16
CA ASP A 46 -12.24 -3.91 -7.13
C ASP A 46 -11.87 -4.68 -5.87
N LYS A 47 -10.88 -4.19 -5.10
CA LYS A 47 -10.38 -4.83 -3.87
C LYS A 47 -10.76 -4.09 -2.60
N CYS A 48 -11.56 -3.02 -2.71
CA CYS A 48 -12.01 -2.18 -1.60
C CYS A 48 -13.39 -2.64 -1.06
N ALA A 49 -13.51 -3.93 -0.68
CA ALA A 49 -14.77 -4.51 -0.23
C ALA A 49 -15.19 -4.06 1.19
N GLU A 50 -14.24 -3.60 2.00
CA GLU A 50 -14.46 -3.12 3.36
C GLU A 50 -14.32 -1.60 3.41
N PRO A 51 -15.10 -0.89 4.25
CA PRO A 51 -15.22 0.57 4.20
C PRO A 51 -13.90 1.31 4.43
N ASN A 52 -12.97 0.73 5.20
CA ASN A 52 -11.68 1.30 5.55
C ASN A 52 -10.48 0.62 4.86
N LYS A 53 -10.72 -0.33 3.95
CA LYS A 53 -9.66 -1.11 3.31
C LYS A 53 -9.46 -0.67 1.88
N VAL A 54 -8.24 -0.32 1.54
CA VAL A 54 -7.89 0.20 0.21
C VAL A 54 -6.72 -0.59 -0.36
N CYS A 55 -6.80 -0.92 -1.64
CA CYS A 55 -5.69 -1.50 -2.38
C CYS A 55 -5.07 -0.44 -3.29
N PHE A 56 -3.75 -0.30 -3.22
CA PHE A 56 -2.95 0.57 -4.08
C PHE A 56 -2.11 -0.25 -5.04
N GLN A 57 -1.90 0.29 -6.23
CA GLN A 57 -1.02 -0.28 -7.24
C GLN A 57 -0.06 0.78 -7.77
N LYS A 58 1.22 0.43 -7.89
CA LYS A 58 2.22 1.25 -8.57
C LYS A 58 3.30 0.40 -9.24
N TYR A 59 3.65 0.74 -10.48
CA TYR A 59 4.79 0.17 -11.16
C TYR A 59 6.07 0.94 -10.82
N HIS A 60 7.08 0.22 -10.33
CA HIS A 60 8.39 0.76 -9.96
C HIS A 60 9.44 0.37 -11.01
N GLY A 61 9.68 1.27 -11.96
CA GLY A 61 10.56 1.01 -13.12
C GLY A 61 11.99 0.60 -12.75
N LYS A 62 12.54 1.10 -11.64
CA LYS A 62 13.88 0.73 -11.14
C LYS A 62 13.98 -0.75 -10.78
N LYS A 63 12.90 -1.36 -10.28
CA LYS A 63 12.84 -2.79 -9.91
C LYS A 63 12.10 -3.64 -10.95
N LYS A 64 11.50 -3.01 -11.98
CA LYS A 64 10.64 -3.64 -12.99
C LYS A 64 9.49 -4.47 -12.38
N ASN A 65 9.01 -4.05 -11.21
CA ASN A 65 7.94 -4.74 -10.48
C ASN A 65 6.76 -3.79 -10.26
N THR A 66 5.55 -4.34 -10.37
CA THR A 66 4.33 -3.69 -9.89
C THR A 66 4.08 -4.13 -8.46
N TYR A 67 3.96 -3.14 -7.58
CA TYR A 67 3.63 -3.30 -6.18
C TYR A 67 2.13 -3.18 -6.02
N PHE A 68 1.56 -4.12 -5.28
CA PHE A 68 0.21 -4.05 -4.79
C PHE A 68 0.25 -4.01 -3.27
N VAL A 69 -0.39 -3.00 -2.70
CA VAL A 69 -0.38 -2.76 -1.26
C VAL A 69 -1.80 -2.68 -0.76
N VAL A 70 -2.16 -3.49 0.23
CA VAL A 70 -3.44 -3.41 0.94
C VAL A 70 -3.19 -2.72 2.26
N ALA A 71 -3.94 -1.65 2.50
CA ALA A 71 -3.84 -0.85 3.71
C ALA A 71 -5.22 -0.57 4.32
N LEU A 72 -5.23 -0.35 5.62
CA LEU A 72 -6.38 0.12 6.38
C LEU A 72 -6.24 1.61 6.69
N PHE A 73 -7.33 2.35 6.54
CA PHE A 73 -7.42 3.77 6.83
C PHE A 73 -8.00 3.99 8.22
N TYR A 74 -7.22 4.62 9.08
CA TYR A 74 -7.64 5.10 10.39
C TYR A 74 -7.76 6.63 10.36
N GLU A 75 -8.19 7.22 11.48
CA GLU A 75 -8.41 8.66 11.57
C GLU A 75 -7.13 9.48 11.37
N ASN A 76 -5.98 8.98 11.85
CA ASN A 76 -4.72 9.72 11.87
C ASN A 76 -3.55 9.02 11.16
N PHE A 77 -3.73 7.78 10.71
CA PHE A 77 -2.67 7.00 10.09
C PHE A 77 -3.23 5.98 9.08
N ILE A 78 -2.34 5.48 8.23
CA ILE A 78 -2.60 4.38 7.31
C ILE A 78 -1.78 3.18 7.77
N GLU A 79 -2.41 2.04 8.02
CA GLU A 79 -1.70 0.80 8.36
C GLU A 79 -1.58 -0.09 7.12
N VAL A 80 -0.36 -0.37 6.69
CA VAL A 80 -0.10 -1.38 5.66
C VAL A 80 -0.34 -2.76 6.26
N LYS A 81 -1.31 -3.47 5.71
CA LYS A 81 -1.55 -4.88 6.07
C LYS A 81 -0.68 -5.77 5.21
N THR A 82 -0.73 -5.68 3.90
CA THR A 82 0.06 -6.64 3.10
C THR A 82 0.50 -6.11 1.76
N THR A 83 1.61 -6.67 1.27
CA THR A 83 2.22 -6.33 -0.01
C THR A 83 2.47 -7.60 -0.82
N TRP A 84 2.23 -7.51 -2.13
CA TRP A 84 2.75 -8.48 -3.08
C TRP A 84 3.27 -7.78 -4.34
N LEU A 85 4.15 -8.51 -5.02
CA LEU A 85 4.83 -8.05 -6.23
C LEU A 85 4.33 -8.86 -7.42
N THR A 86 4.29 -8.21 -8.57
CA THR A 86 4.20 -8.90 -9.87
C THR A 86 5.31 -8.37 -10.77
N LYS A 87 5.91 -9.25 -11.57
CA LYS A 87 6.93 -8.83 -12.54
C LYS A 87 6.23 -8.14 -13.71
N GLY A 88 6.77 -7.00 -14.13
CA GLY A 88 6.18 -6.23 -15.23
C GLY A 88 5.11 -5.24 -14.79
N LYS A 89 4.43 -4.66 -15.78
CA LYS A 89 3.40 -3.64 -15.64
C LYS A 89 2.01 -4.27 -15.60
#